data_AF-A0A1G4UPC8-F1
#
_entry.id   AF-A0A1G4UPC8-F1
#
_cell.length_a   1.000
_cell.length_b   1.000
_cell.length_c   1.000
_cell.angle_alpha   90.00
_cell.angle_beta   90.00
_cell.angle_gamma   90.00
#
_symmetry.space_group_name_H-M   'P 1'
#
loop_
_entity.id
_entity.type
_entity.pdbx_description
1 polymer ?
#
loop_
_entity_poly.entity_id
_entity_poly.type
_entity_poly.pdbx_seq_one_letter_code
_entity_poly.pdbx_strand_id
1 'polypeptide(L)'
;MHFYSPTPEPLGHAIDTHRMDGTKQWLKHYSNLLVLSFFAKNGTRKERADAEAEIIICRRKLTYWERHHNYDAAAAREGAMALKKTWEAPR
;
A
#
# COMPACT_ATOMS: atom_id res chain seq x y z
N MET A 1 -6.99 13.05 -2.16
CA MET A 1 -6.89 11.75 -2.87
C MET A 1 -7.00 10.68 -1.82
N HIS A 2 -7.87 9.68 -1.99
CA HIS A 2 -8.09 8.64 -0.96
C HIS A 2 -7.91 7.24 -1.53
N PHE A 3 -6.98 6.46 -0.98
CA PHE A 3 -6.75 5.07 -1.34
C PHE A 3 -7.53 4.10 -0.45
N TYR A 4 -7.92 4.54 0.75
CA TYR A 4 -8.62 3.74 1.73
C TYR A 4 -9.91 4.44 2.15
N SER A 5 -11.04 3.74 2.04
CA SER A 5 -12.31 4.23 2.57
C SER A 5 -12.32 4.15 4.10
N PRO A 6 -12.78 5.19 4.82
CA PRO A 6 -12.95 5.14 6.27
C PRO A 6 -14.12 4.23 6.68
N THR A 7 -15.10 4.06 5.81
CA THR A 7 -16.23 3.14 5.99
C THR A 7 -15.99 1.84 5.24
N PRO A 8 -16.11 0.67 5.90
CA PRO A 8 -16.09 -0.60 5.19
C PRO A 8 -17.25 -0.62 4.20
N GLU A 9 -16.96 -0.75 2.91
CA GLU A 9 -17.98 -0.96 1.90
C GLU A 9 -18.72 -2.27 2.22
N PRO A 10 -20.05 -2.33 2.05
CA PRO A 10 -20.78 -3.58 2.23
C PRO A 10 -20.24 -4.60 1.22
N LEU A 11 -19.50 -5.58 1.73
CA LEU A 11 -18.94 -6.67 0.93
C LEU A 11 -20.11 -7.52 0.43
N GLY A 12 -20.62 -7.21 -0.76
CA GLY A 12 -21.64 -8.02 -1.45
C GLY A 12 -21.19 -9.47 -1.66
N HIS A 13 -19.87 -9.72 -1.62
CA HIS A 13 -19.26 -11.04 -1.52
C HIS A 13 -18.07 -11.00 -0.55
N ALA A 14 -17.95 -12.02 0.30
CA ALA A 14 -16.78 -12.19 1.17
C ALA A 14 -15.53 -12.38 0.29
N ILE A 15 -14.56 -11.47 0.39
CA ILE A 15 -13.26 -11.63 -0.28
C ILE A 15 -12.50 -12.74 0.44
N ASP A 16 -12.26 -13.85 -0.26
CA ASP A 16 -11.40 -14.92 0.25
C ASP A 16 -9.93 -14.50 0.19
N THR A 17 -9.49 -13.84 1.26
CA THR A 17 -8.11 -13.36 1.41
C THR A 17 -7.09 -14.49 1.40
N HIS A 18 -7.45 -15.72 1.77
CA HIS A 18 -6.52 -16.85 1.82
C HIS A 18 -6.05 -17.29 0.43
N ARG A 19 -6.92 -17.18 -0.57
CA ARG A 19 -6.58 -17.54 -1.96
C ARG A 19 -5.81 -16.45 -2.70
N MET A 20 -5.61 -15.30 -2.08
CA MET A 20 -4.92 -14.18 -2.71
C MET A 20 -3.40 -14.36 -2.67
N ASP A 21 -2.75 -13.76 -3.65
CA ASP A 21 -1.30 -13.61 -3.72
C ASP A 21 -0.87 -12.51 -2.75
N GLY A 22 -0.26 -12.91 -1.63
CA GLY A 22 0.14 -12.00 -0.56
C GLY A 22 1.21 -11.02 -1.02
N THR A 23 2.14 -11.46 -1.87
CA THR A 23 3.21 -10.64 -2.45
C THR A 23 2.64 -9.53 -3.33
N LYS A 24 1.72 -9.85 -4.24
CA LYS A 24 1.09 -8.84 -5.12
C LYS A 24 0.32 -7.80 -4.32
N GLN A 25 -0.43 -8.24 -3.31
CA GLN A 25 -1.21 -7.34 -2.47
C GLN A 25 -0.29 -6.46 -1.62
N TRP A 26 0.79 -7.03 -1.07
CA TRP A 26 1.82 -6.27 -0.38
C TRP A 26 2.44 -5.20 -1.29
N LEU A 27 2.85 -5.55 -2.51
CA LEU A 27 3.43 -4.62 -3.49
C LEU A 27 2.46 -3.50 -3.88
N LYS A 28 1.17 -3.80 -4.01
CA LYS A 28 0.12 -2.79 -4.23
C LYS A 28 0.09 -1.77 -3.09
N HIS A 29 0.05 -2.24 -1.84
CA HIS A 29 0.05 -1.34 -0.68
C HIS A 29 1.39 -0.60 -0.54
N TYR A 30 2.51 -1.22 -0.91
CA TYR A 30 3.82 -0.58 -0.89
C TYR A 30 3.89 0.57 -1.91
N SER A 31 3.36 0.37 -3.11
CA SER A 31 3.22 1.44 -4.12
C SER A 31 2.37 2.59 -3.60
N ASN A 32 1.23 2.31 -2.96
CA ASN A 32 0.41 3.34 -2.32
C ASN A 32 1.18 4.10 -1.23
N LEU A 33 2.01 3.40 -0.42
CA LEU A 33 2.84 4.03 0.59
C LEU A 33 3.84 5.04 -0.02
N LEU A 34 4.42 4.74 -1.19
CA LEU A 34 5.31 5.66 -1.89
C LEU A 34 4.57 6.94 -2.31
N VAL A 35 3.37 6.80 -2.88
CA VAL A 35 2.51 7.95 -3.25
C VAL A 35 2.15 8.79 -2.03
N LEU A 36 1.68 8.15 -0.96
CA LEU A 36 1.29 8.83 0.28
C LEU A 36 2.49 9.54 0.92
N SER A 37 3.67 8.93 0.88
CA SER A 37 4.90 9.55 1.38
C SER A 37 5.30 10.78 0.57
N PHE A 38 5.03 10.80 -0.73
CA PHE A 38 5.22 11.99 -1.56
C PHE A 38 4.27 13.11 -1.13
N PHE A 39 2.98 12.84 -0.96
CA PHE A 39 2.00 13.86 -0.55
C PHE A 39 2.22 14.34 0.89
N ALA A 40 2.62 13.45 1.80
CA ALA A 40 2.97 13.83 3.17
C ALA A 40 4.14 14.82 3.23
N LYS A 41 5.07 14.76 2.27
CA LYS A 41 6.22 15.68 2.18
C LYS A 41 5.89 16.94 1.38
N ASN A 42 5.29 16.78 0.20
CA ASN A 42 5.19 17.84 -0.81
C ASN A 42 3.77 18.42 -0.98
N GLY A 43 2.75 17.79 -0.42
CA GLY A 43 1.36 18.22 -0.57
C GLY A 43 1.00 19.45 0.25
N THR A 44 -0.20 19.97 0.02
CA THR A 44 -0.84 21.02 0.81
C THR A 44 -1.15 20.55 2.25
N ARG A 45 -1.47 21.47 3.17
CA ARG A 45 -1.80 21.12 4.57
C ARG A 45 -2.89 20.04 4.67
N LYS A 46 -3.92 20.11 3.82
CA LYS A 46 -4.98 19.11 3.78
C LYS A 46 -4.48 17.77 3.25
N GLU A 47 -3.77 17.76 2.12
CA GLU A 47 -3.23 16.54 1.53
C GLU A 47 -2.23 15.83 2.44
N ARG A 48 -1.44 16.59 3.22
CA ARG A 48 -0.53 16.04 4.23
C ARG A 48 -1.31 15.33 5.34
N ALA A 49 -2.32 15.99 5.90
CA ALA A 49 -3.15 15.39 6.95
C ALA A 49 -3.86 14.12 6.46
N ASP A 50 -4.43 14.14 5.24
CA ASP A 50 -5.06 12.99 4.63
C ASP A 50 -4.04 11.86 4.38
N ALA A 51 -2.86 12.20 3.87
CA ALA A 51 -1.80 11.22 3.59
C ALA A 51 -1.25 10.57 4.88
N GLU A 52 -1.04 11.34 5.94
CA GLU A 52 -0.59 10.83 7.24
C GLU A 52 -1.58 9.82 7.83
N ALA A 53 -2.87 10.12 7.75
CA ALA A 53 -3.92 9.19 8.20
C ALA A 53 -3.89 7.88 7.39
N GLU A 54 -3.74 7.98 6.08
CA GLU A 54 -3.72 6.80 5.19
C GLU A 54 -2.43 5.99 5.28
N ILE A 55 -1.28 6.61 5.60
CA ILE A 55 -0.01 5.89 5.83
C ILE A 55 -0.18 4.87 6.96
N ILE A 56 -0.93 5.20 8.01
CA ILE A 56 -1.18 4.29 9.14
C ILE A 56 -1.95 3.05 8.66
N ILE A 57 -2.98 3.24 7.85
CA ILE A 57 -3.76 2.14 7.26
C ILE A 57 -2.89 1.29 6.34
N CYS A 58 -2.09 1.95 5.50
CA CYS A 58 -1.18 1.31 4.55
C CYS A 58 -0.17 0.40 5.27
N ARG A 59 0.45 0.89 6.35
CA ARG A 59 1.39 0.10 7.19
C ARG A 59 0.73 -1.12 7.81
N ARG A 60 -0.50 -0.99 8.31
CA ARG A 60 -1.26 -2.12 8.85
C ARG A 60 -1.54 -3.17 7.78
N LYS A 61 -1.90 -2.74 6.55
CA LYS A 61 -2.12 -3.65 5.41
C LYS A 61 -0.83 -4.35 4.98
N LEU A 62 0.31 -3.64 4.94
CA LEU A 62 1.62 -4.24 4.68
C LEU A 62 1.94 -5.34 5.71
N THR A 63 1.81 -5.03 7.00
CA THR A 63 2.05 -6.01 8.08
C THR A 63 1.11 -7.22 7.99
N TYR A 64 -0.14 -7.01 7.59
CA TYR A 64 -1.09 -8.10 7.38
C TYR A 64 -0.64 -9.03 6.25
N TRP A 65 -0.27 -8.48 5.09
CA TRP A 65 0.15 -9.28 3.94
C TRP A 65 1.53 -9.92 4.12
N GLU A 66 2.43 -9.34 4.91
CA GLU A 66 3.71 -9.97 5.30
C GLU A 66 3.53 -11.26 6.08
N ARG A 67 2.43 -11.39 6.81
CA ARG A 67 2.08 -12.59 7.59
C ARG A 67 1.28 -13.60 6.78
N HIS A 68 0.96 -13.29 5.52
CA HIS A 68 0.15 -14.16 4.68
C HIS A 68 0.95 -15.38 4.23
N HIS A 69 0.32 -16.55 4.17
CA HIS A 69 1.00 -17.80 3.80
C HIS A 69 1.52 -17.79 2.35
N ASN A 70 0.85 -17.07 1.45
CA ASN A 70 1.29 -16.85 0.06
C ASN A 70 2.13 -15.58 -0.10
N TYR A 71 2.88 -15.18 0.93
CA TYR A 71 3.82 -14.07 0.86
C TYR A 71 5.24 -14.57 0.62
N ASP A 72 5.86 -14.06 -0.43
CA ASP A 72 7.26 -14.29 -0.77
C ASP A 72 8.05 -13.00 -0.51
N ALA A 73 8.87 -13.04 0.53
CA ALA A 73 9.69 -11.91 0.95
C ALA A 73 10.76 -11.52 -0.08
N ALA A 74 11.30 -12.48 -0.84
CA ALA A 74 12.32 -12.21 -1.85
C ALA A 74 11.68 -11.48 -3.03
N ALA A 75 10.57 -12.01 -3.56
CA ALA A 75 9.81 -11.37 -4.63
C ALA A 75 9.27 -9.99 -4.22
N ALA A 76 8.80 -9.85 -2.97
CA ALA A 76 8.38 -8.55 -2.43
C ALA A 76 9.52 -7.54 -2.38
N ARG A 77 10.72 -7.96 -1.97
CA ARG A 77 11.91 -7.09 -1.91
C ARG A 77 12.36 -6.65 -3.30
N GLU A 78 12.40 -7.55 -4.27
CA GLU A 78 12.74 -7.23 -5.66
C GLU A 78 11.72 -6.26 -6.27
N GLY A 79 10.43 -6.54 -6.09
CA GLY A 79 9.36 -5.64 -6.55
C GLY A 79 9.42 -4.27 -5.88
N ALA A 80 9.74 -4.21 -4.58
CA ALA A 80 9.90 -2.95 -3.84
C ALA A 80 11.08 -2.12 -4.37
N MET A 81 12.19 -2.77 -4.73
CA MET A 81 13.34 -2.11 -5.34
C MET A 81 13.00 -1.56 -6.72
N ALA A 82 12.31 -2.36 -7.56
CA ALA A 82 11.85 -1.92 -8.87
C ALA A 82 10.92 -0.71 -8.77
N LEU A 83 9.93 -0.75 -7.87
CA LEU A 83 9.01 0.36 -7.62
C LEU A 83 9.76 1.62 -7.16
N LYS A 84 10.70 1.50 -6.22
CA LYS A 84 11.53 2.63 -5.79
C LYS A 84 12.30 3.24 -6.95
N LYS A 85 12.94 2.41 -7.78
CA LYS A 85 13.68 2.87 -8.96
C LYS A 85 12.79 3.61 -9.96
N THR A 86 11.56 3.12 -10.19
CA THR A 86 10.58 3.81 -11.05
C THR A 86 10.18 5.17 -10.50
N TRP A 87 10.09 5.30 -9.17
CA TRP A 87 9.77 6.57 -8.51
C TRP A 87 10.94 7.56 -8.44
N GLU A 88 12.18 7.06 -8.35
CA GLU A 88 13.40 7.87 -8.31
C GLU A 88 13.90 8.28 -9.71
N ALA A 89 13.46 7.58 -10.76
CA ALA A 89 13.79 7.96 -12.12
C ALA A 89 13.20 9.36 -12.43
N PRO A 90 14.02 10.36 -12.79
CA PRO A 90 13.52 11.64 -13.25
C PRO A 90 12.68 11.41 -14.51
N ARG A 91 11.44 11.92 -14.51
CA ARG A 91 10.66 12.05 -15.74
C ARG A 91 11.16 13.22 -16.56
#